data_AF-A0A7J9GZP3-F1
#
_entry.id   AF-A0A7J9GZP3-F1
#
_cell.length_a   1.000
_cell.length_b   1.000
_cell.length_c   1.000
_cell.angle_alpha   90.00
_cell.angle_beta   90.00
_cell.angle_gamma   90.00
#
_symmetry.space_group_name_H-M   'P 1'
#
loop_
_entity.id
_entity.type
_entity.pdbx_description
1 polymer ?
#
loop_
_entity_poly.entity_id
_entity_poly.type
_entity_poly.pdbx_seq_one_letter_code
_entity_poly.pdbx_strand_id
1 'polypeptide(L)'
;MSSMSTNKSNCSRSSSARSKQNARVIAQTTIDAKLHVDFEESKRLFDYSTSIDFNISSSTSNVPSSTVSAYLQKMQRGSLIQPFGCLIAVDEQNFTVLAYSENAPEMLDLAPHAVPNIEQQEALTYGSDVRTLFSSPGATALQKAANFGEVNLLNPILVHCKTSGKPFYAILHRIEAALVIDLEPVNPAEVPVTAAGALKSYKLAAKAISRLQSLPSGNISLLCDVLVKEVSELTGYDRIMVYKFHEDEHGEVIAESRRPDLEPYLGLHYPATDIPQASRFLFMKNKIRMICDCSAQPVKVIQDKGLAQPLSLCGSTLRSPHGCHAQYMASMGSIASLVMSVTINENDDEMDSEQDKGRKLWGLVVCHHTSPRFVPFPLRYACEFLLQVFGVQINKEVDLAAQMREKHILQTQTVLCDMLLRDSPVGIVTKSPNVMDLVKCDGAALYYRQKFWLLGVTPTKAQIRDIAEWLLEYRSSSTGLSTDSLMEAGYPGASVLGEAVCGMAAVKITSKDFLF
;
A
#
# COMPACT_ATOMS: atom_id res chain seq x y z
N MET A 1 43.83 35.71 8.07
CA MET A 1 43.18 34.42 8.43
C MET A 1 42.20 34.68 9.55
N SER A 2 40.92 34.82 9.23
CA SER A 2 39.82 34.71 10.19
C SER A 2 38.58 34.36 9.39
N SER A 3 38.06 33.15 9.62
CA SER A 3 36.94 32.55 8.90
C SER A 3 35.62 33.17 9.35
N MET A 4 34.87 33.77 8.42
CA MET A 4 33.45 34.06 8.63
C MET A 4 32.66 32.75 8.55
N SER A 5 32.13 32.32 9.69
CA SER A 5 31.14 31.25 9.78
C SER A 5 29.80 31.76 9.26
N THR A 6 29.33 31.17 8.16
CA THR A 6 27.97 31.35 7.66
C THR A 6 27.04 30.38 8.42
N ASN A 7 26.24 30.91 9.35
CA ASN A 7 25.14 30.17 9.96
C ASN A 7 24.07 29.90 8.91
N LYS A 8 24.05 28.68 8.35
CA LYS A 8 22.88 28.13 7.67
C LYS A 8 21.86 27.74 8.75
N SER A 9 20.78 28.50 8.86
CA SER A 9 19.59 28.10 9.60
C SER A 9 18.87 27.00 8.83
N ASN A 10 19.20 25.73 9.12
CA ASN A 10 18.41 24.59 8.67
C ASN A 10 16.99 24.70 9.27
N CYS A 11 16.00 24.84 8.40
CA CYS A 11 14.59 24.88 8.76
C CYS A 11 14.13 23.46 9.12
N SER A 12 13.71 23.25 10.37
CA SER A 12 13.32 21.98 11.00
C SER A 12 12.01 21.34 10.50
N ARG A 13 11.63 21.56 9.22
CA ARG A 13 10.33 21.10 8.70
C ARG A 13 10.25 19.59 8.46
N SER A 14 11.32 18.93 8.00
CA SER A 14 11.33 17.51 7.63
C SER A 14 11.18 16.57 8.84
N SER A 15 11.88 16.85 9.95
CA SER A 15 11.82 16.02 11.16
C SER A 15 10.43 16.01 11.82
N SER A 16 9.67 17.10 11.68
CA SER A 16 8.30 17.22 12.22
C SER A 16 7.26 16.43 11.43
N ALA A 17 7.41 16.33 10.11
CA ALA A 17 6.47 15.60 9.25
C ALA A 17 6.61 14.09 9.44
N ARG A 18 7.84 13.58 9.53
CA ARG A 18 8.14 12.17 9.77
C ARG A 18 7.69 11.69 11.15
N SER A 19 7.88 12.51 12.18
CA SER A 19 7.37 12.22 13.54
C SER A 19 5.83 12.11 13.55
N LYS A 20 5.14 12.99 12.83
CA LYS A 20 3.68 12.95 12.69
C LYS A 20 3.20 11.72 11.90
N GLN A 21 3.87 11.37 10.80
CA GLN A 21 3.53 10.19 10.01
C GLN A 21 3.71 8.90 10.81
N ASN A 22 4.83 8.74 11.52
CA ASN A 22 5.04 7.59 12.40
C ASN A 22 3.99 7.49 13.51
N ALA A 23 3.61 8.62 14.12
CA ALA A 23 2.55 8.65 15.11
C ALA A 23 1.19 8.23 14.54
N ARG A 24 0.87 8.63 13.30
CA ARG A 24 -0.36 8.21 12.59
C ARG A 24 -0.37 6.72 12.30
N VAL A 25 0.72 6.16 11.80
CA VAL A 25 0.84 4.71 11.53
C VAL A 25 0.61 3.89 12.81
N ILE A 26 1.18 4.33 13.94
CA ILE A 26 1.01 3.66 15.24
C ILE A 26 -0.45 3.75 15.72
N ALA A 27 -1.07 4.93 15.62
CA ALA A 27 -2.47 5.13 15.98
C ALA A 27 -3.39 4.25 15.11
N GLN A 28 -3.18 4.24 13.79
CA GLN A 28 -3.95 3.43 12.86
C GLN A 28 -3.78 1.93 13.13
N THR A 29 -2.56 1.46 13.39
CA THR A 29 -2.29 0.05 13.73
C THR A 29 -3.05 -0.37 15.00
N THR A 30 -3.20 0.55 15.96
CA THR A 30 -3.96 0.31 17.20
C THR A 30 -5.46 0.20 16.92
N ILE A 31 -6.00 1.03 16.04
CA ILE A 31 -7.39 0.96 15.57
C ILE A 31 -7.64 -0.37 14.83
N ASP A 32 -6.74 -0.74 13.92
CA ASP A 32 -6.84 -2.00 13.17
C ASP A 32 -6.89 -3.22 14.10
N ALA A 33 -6.05 -3.23 15.15
CA ALA A 33 -6.02 -4.30 16.14
C ALA A 33 -7.31 -4.37 16.96
N LYS A 34 -7.92 -3.23 17.30
CA LYS A 34 -9.22 -3.18 17.97
C LYS A 34 -10.33 -3.73 17.07
N LEU A 35 -10.42 -3.25 15.82
CA LEU A 35 -11.39 -3.74 14.85
C LEU A 35 -11.27 -5.25 14.62
N HIS A 36 -10.04 -5.78 14.65
CA HIS A 36 -9.82 -7.22 14.57
C HIS A 36 -10.45 -7.98 15.75
N VAL A 37 -10.29 -7.49 16.98
CA VAL A 37 -10.91 -8.10 18.17
C VAL A 37 -12.43 -8.05 18.06
N ASP A 38 -12.98 -6.88 17.72
CA ASP A 38 -14.43 -6.68 17.58
C ASP A 38 -15.01 -7.63 16.51
N PHE A 39 -14.29 -7.84 15.41
CA PHE A 39 -14.67 -8.81 14.37
C PHE A 39 -14.70 -10.25 14.90
N GLU A 40 -13.68 -10.70 15.61
CA GLU A 40 -13.58 -12.06 16.13
C GLU A 40 -14.64 -12.37 17.19
N GLU A 41 -15.05 -11.36 17.97
CA GLU A 41 -16.15 -11.48 18.94
C GLU A 41 -17.52 -11.48 18.26
N SER A 42 -17.63 -10.90 17.06
CA SER A 42 -18.87 -10.86 16.30
C SER A 42 -19.24 -12.23 15.72
N LYS A 43 -20.36 -12.80 16.17
CA LYS A 43 -20.71 -14.19 15.84
C LYS A 43 -21.34 -14.41 14.46
N ARG A 44 -21.77 -13.37 13.71
CA ARG A 44 -22.27 -13.59 12.33
C ARG A 44 -22.53 -12.40 11.39
N LEU A 45 -22.41 -11.14 11.81
CA LEU A 45 -22.41 -9.99 10.90
C LEU A 45 -21.65 -8.86 11.59
N PHE A 46 -20.43 -8.59 11.14
CA PHE A 46 -19.65 -7.45 11.62
C PHE A 46 -20.09 -6.19 10.86
N ASP A 47 -20.66 -5.22 11.58
CA ASP A 47 -21.03 -3.93 11.01
C ASP A 47 -19.91 -2.91 11.23
N TYR A 48 -19.10 -2.73 10.18
CA TYR A 48 -18.01 -1.77 10.15
C TYR A 48 -18.44 -0.34 10.50
N SER A 49 -19.67 0.06 10.18
CA SER A 49 -20.14 1.44 10.39
C SER A 49 -20.31 1.79 11.87
N THR A 50 -20.55 0.78 12.72
CA THR A 50 -20.74 0.95 14.16
C THR A 50 -19.44 0.87 14.96
N SER A 51 -18.38 0.28 14.38
CA SER A 51 -17.09 0.06 15.06
C SER A 51 -16.09 1.19 14.83
N ILE A 52 -16.32 2.05 13.84
CA ILE A 52 -15.52 3.26 13.58
C ILE A 52 -16.20 4.44 14.28
N ASP A 53 -16.02 4.55 15.60
CA ASP A 53 -16.38 5.77 16.32
C ASP A 53 -15.55 6.94 15.77
N PHE A 54 -16.23 7.99 15.27
CA PHE A 54 -15.64 9.18 14.65
C PHE A 54 -14.65 9.97 15.56
N ASN A 55 -14.54 9.64 16.85
CA ASN A 55 -13.56 10.22 17.77
C ASN A 55 -12.31 9.32 17.94
N ILE A 56 -11.39 9.44 16.98
CA ILE A 56 -10.07 8.78 16.94
C ILE A 56 -9.20 9.10 18.18
N SER A 57 -9.44 10.24 18.84
CA SER A 57 -8.64 10.72 19.97
C SER A 57 -9.01 10.09 21.33
N SER A 58 -10.24 9.58 21.51
CA SER A 58 -10.69 9.00 22.79
C SER A 58 -10.73 7.46 22.80
N SER A 59 -10.65 6.81 21.64
CA SER A 59 -10.80 5.35 21.51
C SER A 59 -9.47 4.57 21.51
N THR A 60 -8.34 5.24 21.28
CA THR A 60 -7.00 4.63 21.16
C THR A 60 -6.26 4.47 22.49
N SER A 61 -6.67 5.16 23.56
CA SER A 61 -5.97 5.15 24.86
C SER A 61 -6.11 3.86 25.66
N ASN A 62 -6.96 2.92 25.24
CA ASN A 62 -7.34 1.74 26.04
C ASN A 62 -6.95 0.39 25.41
N VAL A 63 -6.26 0.34 24.27
CA VAL A 63 -5.88 -0.94 23.63
C VAL A 63 -4.50 -1.39 24.15
N PRO A 64 -4.39 -2.57 24.80
CA PRO A 64 -3.11 -3.09 25.27
C PRO A 64 -2.13 -3.37 24.12
N SER A 65 -0.82 -3.16 24.36
CA SER A 65 0.24 -3.46 23.39
C SER A 65 0.31 -4.94 23.00
N SER A 66 -0.14 -5.83 23.89
CA SER A 66 -0.27 -7.27 23.63
C SER A 66 -1.30 -7.56 22.54
N THR A 67 -2.40 -6.79 22.47
CA THR A 67 -3.45 -6.93 21.44
C THR A 67 -2.89 -6.60 20.06
N VAL A 68 -2.12 -5.52 19.95
CA VAL A 68 -1.47 -5.12 18.69
C VAL A 68 -0.48 -6.19 18.24
N SER A 69 0.35 -6.71 19.15
CA SER A 69 1.29 -7.80 18.85
C SER A 69 0.59 -9.08 18.39
N ALA A 70 -0.51 -9.47 19.06
CA ALA A 70 -1.29 -10.66 18.70
C ALA A 70 -1.94 -10.52 17.31
N TYR A 71 -2.51 -9.35 17.00
CA TYR A 71 -3.06 -9.04 15.69
C TYR A 71 -2.01 -9.17 14.57
N LEU A 72 -0.84 -8.55 14.75
CA LEU A 72 0.25 -8.62 13.77
C LEU A 72 0.74 -10.06 13.58
N GLN A 73 0.89 -10.83 14.66
CA GLN A 73 1.25 -12.24 14.58
C GLN A 73 0.21 -13.05 13.81
N LYS A 74 -1.08 -12.84 14.06
CA LYS A 74 -2.16 -13.56 13.37
C LYS A 74 -2.22 -13.24 11.87
N MET A 75 -1.95 -12.00 11.49
CA MET A 75 -1.87 -11.59 10.08
C MET A 75 -0.72 -12.27 9.32
N GLN A 76 0.38 -12.55 10.00
CA GLN A 76 1.58 -13.18 9.42
C GLN A 76 1.56 -14.71 9.52
N ARG A 77 1.00 -15.26 10.59
CA ARG A 77 1.10 -16.68 11.01
C ARG A 77 -0.30 -17.30 11.20
N GLY A 78 -1.19 -17.06 10.24
CA GLY A 78 -2.58 -17.51 10.30
C GLY A 78 -2.81 -19.01 10.09
N SER A 79 -1.79 -19.79 9.70
CA SER A 79 -1.84 -21.24 9.47
C SER A 79 -2.94 -21.73 8.51
N LEU A 80 -3.45 -20.85 7.65
CA LEU A 80 -4.50 -21.13 6.68
C LEU A 80 -4.05 -20.71 5.28
N ILE A 81 -4.28 -21.59 4.31
CA ILE A 81 -4.06 -21.36 2.88
C ILE A 81 -5.38 -21.44 2.10
N GLN A 82 -5.36 -20.93 0.87
CA GLN A 82 -6.44 -21.08 -0.10
C GLN A 82 -6.40 -22.48 -0.73
N PRO A 83 -7.56 -23.06 -1.09
CA PRO A 83 -7.64 -24.46 -1.52
C PRO A 83 -7.18 -24.72 -2.96
N PHE A 84 -6.83 -23.68 -3.74
CA PHE A 84 -6.46 -23.85 -5.15
C PHE A 84 -5.07 -24.47 -5.36
N GLY A 85 -4.25 -24.53 -4.30
CA GLY A 85 -2.93 -25.14 -4.29
C GLY A 85 -2.68 -25.85 -2.96
N CYS A 86 -1.49 -26.42 -2.80
CA CYS A 86 -1.05 -27.01 -1.53
C CYS A 86 0.32 -26.47 -1.11
N LEU A 87 0.60 -26.50 0.19
CA LEU A 87 1.83 -25.97 0.77
C LEU A 87 2.60 -27.10 1.46
N ILE A 88 3.91 -27.12 1.25
CA ILE A 88 4.85 -27.97 2.00
C ILE A 88 6.00 -27.11 2.51
N ALA A 89 6.27 -27.14 3.80
CA ALA A 89 7.44 -26.51 4.41
C ALA A 89 8.46 -27.59 4.77
N VAL A 90 9.72 -27.36 4.41
CA VAL A 90 10.82 -28.31 4.61
C VAL A 90 12.01 -27.68 5.30
N ASP A 91 12.81 -28.50 5.95
CA ASP A 91 14.16 -28.13 6.36
C ASP A 91 15.01 -27.83 5.12
N GLU A 92 15.72 -26.71 5.12
CA GLU A 92 16.46 -26.23 3.95
C GLU A 92 17.65 -27.13 3.58
N GLN A 93 18.28 -27.79 4.55
CA GLN A 93 19.47 -28.61 4.31
C GLN A 93 19.08 -30.00 3.82
N ASN A 94 18.08 -30.60 4.48
CA ASN A 94 17.79 -32.02 4.34
C ASN A 94 16.52 -32.29 3.53
N PHE A 95 15.74 -31.26 3.19
CA PHE A 95 14.45 -31.36 2.50
C PHE A 95 13.40 -32.19 3.25
N THR A 96 13.58 -32.37 4.56
CA THR A 96 12.66 -33.10 5.42
C THR A 96 11.43 -32.26 5.72
N VAL A 97 10.24 -32.83 5.56
CA VAL A 97 8.96 -32.13 5.78
C VAL A 97 8.80 -31.74 7.26
N LEU A 98 8.55 -30.44 7.49
CA LEU A 98 8.28 -29.83 8.80
C LEU A 98 6.80 -29.45 8.96
N ALA A 99 6.14 -29.08 7.85
CA ALA A 99 4.71 -28.80 7.83
C ALA A 99 4.16 -29.04 6.42
N TYR A 100 2.86 -29.30 6.32
CA TYR A 100 2.16 -29.42 5.04
C TYR A 100 0.68 -29.05 5.21
N SER A 101 0.01 -28.66 4.13
CA SER A 101 -1.43 -28.39 4.15
C SER A 101 -2.25 -29.68 4.12
N GLU A 102 -3.42 -29.68 4.77
CA GLU A 102 -4.32 -30.84 4.86
C GLU A 102 -4.70 -31.42 3.48
N ASN A 103 -4.81 -30.57 2.46
CA ASN A 103 -5.13 -30.98 1.09
C ASN A 103 -3.93 -31.51 0.28
N ALA A 104 -2.69 -31.42 0.79
CA ALA A 104 -1.50 -31.80 0.03
C ALA A 104 -1.48 -33.28 -0.40
N PRO A 105 -1.84 -34.26 0.47
CA PRO A 105 -1.84 -35.67 0.07
C PRO A 105 -2.83 -35.98 -1.06
N GLU A 106 -4.01 -35.36 -1.05
CA GLU A 106 -5.02 -35.54 -2.10
C GLU A 106 -4.60 -34.84 -3.39
N MET A 107 -4.15 -33.59 -3.31
CA MET A 107 -3.77 -32.80 -4.48
C MET A 107 -2.59 -33.40 -5.25
N LEU A 108 -1.63 -33.99 -4.53
CA LEU A 108 -0.45 -34.64 -5.10
C LEU A 108 -0.69 -36.12 -5.47
N ASP A 109 -1.91 -36.62 -5.37
CA ASP A 109 -2.31 -38.02 -5.58
C ASP A 109 -1.45 -39.02 -4.80
N LEU A 110 -1.18 -38.70 -3.53
CA LEU A 110 -0.37 -39.53 -2.63
C LEU A 110 -1.23 -40.55 -1.85
N ALA A 111 -2.55 -40.40 -1.88
CA ALA A 111 -3.47 -41.33 -1.23
C ALA A 111 -3.55 -42.66 -2.00
N PRO A 112 -3.41 -43.82 -1.34
CA PRO A 112 -3.48 -45.11 -2.00
C PRO A 112 -4.89 -45.36 -2.56
N HIS A 113 -4.99 -45.65 -3.86
CA HIS A 113 -6.24 -46.05 -4.52
C HIS A 113 -6.61 -47.53 -4.31
N ALA A 114 -5.82 -48.27 -3.53
CA ALA A 114 -6.02 -49.69 -3.23
C ALA A 114 -6.03 -49.94 -1.71
N VAL A 115 -6.66 -51.05 -1.31
CA VAL A 115 -6.82 -51.51 0.09
C VAL A 115 -5.50 -51.32 0.87
N PRO A 116 -5.52 -50.67 2.04
CA PRO A 116 -4.30 -50.38 2.80
C PRO A 116 -3.59 -51.68 3.16
N ASN A 117 -2.41 -51.90 2.58
CA ASN A 117 -1.51 -52.97 2.99
C ASN A 117 -0.79 -52.52 4.27
N ILE A 118 -0.58 -53.44 5.21
CA ILE A 118 -0.02 -53.18 6.56
C ILE A 118 1.37 -52.51 6.55
N GLU A 119 2.06 -52.49 5.39
CA GLU A 119 3.40 -51.93 5.19
C GLU A 119 3.42 -50.61 4.38
N GLN A 120 2.27 -50.03 4.01
CA GLN A 120 2.26 -48.76 3.27
C GLN A 120 2.47 -47.57 4.22
N GLN A 121 3.72 -47.12 4.28
CA GLN A 121 4.10 -45.87 4.93
C GLN A 121 3.39 -44.69 4.23
N GLU A 122 2.75 -43.82 5.00
CA GLU A 122 2.13 -42.59 4.48
C GLU A 122 3.18 -41.81 3.66
N ALA A 123 2.88 -41.52 2.39
CA ALA A 123 3.86 -40.94 1.47
C ALA A 123 4.27 -39.51 1.87
N LEU A 124 3.46 -38.81 2.66
CA LEU A 124 3.75 -37.48 3.20
C LEU A 124 3.61 -37.49 4.72
N THR A 125 4.74 -37.61 5.43
CA THR A 125 4.83 -37.52 6.89
C THR A 125 5.96 -36.60 7.30
N TYR A 126 5.96 -36.16 8.57
CA TYR A 126 7.09 -35.42 9.12
C TYR A 126 8.40 -36.20 8.98
N GLY A 127 9.47 -35.52 8.61
CA GLY A 127 10.77 -36.15 8.37
C GLY A 127 10.93 -36.83 7.01
N SER A 128 9.86 -37.01 6.23
CA SER A 128 9.96 -37.51 4.84
C SER A 128 10.69 -36.49 3.96
N ASP A 129 11.51 -36.97 3.03
CA ASP A 129 12.19 -36.12 2.04
C ASP A 129 11.21 -35.75 0.91
N VAL A 130 10.90 -34.46 0.78
CA VAL A 130 9.94 -33.95 -0.21
C VAL A 130 10.34 -34.26 -1.65
N ARG A 131 11.64 -34.43 -1.92
CA ARG A 131 12.16 -34.71 -3.27
C ARG A 131 11.67 -36.06 -3.80
N THR A 132 11.33 -36.98 -2.91
CA THR A 132 10.81 -38.31 -3.27
C THR A 132 9.42 -38.26 -3.92
N LEU A 133 8.68 -37.17 -3.70
CA LEU A 133 7.33 -36.95 -4.24
C LEU A 133 7.35 -36.57 -5.73
N PHE A 134 8.47 -36.07 -6.24
CA PHE A 134 8.59 -35.55 -7.60
C PHE A 134 9.46 -36.44 -8.48
N SER A 135 9.29 -36.32 -9.79
CA SER A 135 10.18 -36.93 -10.77
C SER A 135 11.64 -36.46 -10.57
N SER A 136 12.61 -37.30 -10.98
CA SER A 136 14.04 -36.99 -10.82
C SER A 136 14.46 -35.61 -11.34
N PRO A 137 14.01 -35.15 -12.53
CA PRO A 137 14.30 -33.79 -12.99
C PRO A 137 13.72 -32.70 -12.07
N GLY A 138 12.50 -32.89 -11.57
CA GLY A 138 11.85 -31.95 -10.65
C GLY A 138 12.58 -31.87 -9.31
N ALA A 139 12.96 -33.02 -8.75
CA ALA A 139 13.75 -33.09 -7.52
C ALA A 139 15.10 -32.36 -7.64
N THR A 140 15.82 -32.57 -8.76
CA THR A 140 17.08 -31.86 -9.03
C THR A 140 16.88 -30.36 -9.20
N ALA A 141 15.80 -29.93 -9.86
CA ALA A 141 15.48 -28.52 -10.04
C ALA A 141 15.18 -27.83 -8.69
N LEU A 142 14.40 -28.48 -7.82
CA LEU A 142 14.13 -28.01 -6.46
C LEU A 142 15.42 -27.87 -5.64
N GLN A 143 16.29 -28.87 -5.68
CA GLN A 143 17.56 -28.82 -4.97
C GLN A 143 18.48 -27.70 -5.48
N LYS A 144 18.57 -27.53 -6.79
CA LYS A 144 19.34 -26.45 -7.40
C LYS A 144 18.80 -25.08 -6.97
N ALA A 145 17.49 -24.93 -6.90
CA ALA A 145 16.87 -23.67 -6.52
C ALA A 145 17.07 -23.34 -5.04
N ALA A 146 16.89 -24.31 -4.14
CA ALA A 146 17.14 -24.11 -2.72
C ALA A 146 18.60 -23.75 -2.41
N ASN A 147 19.56 -24.22 -3.22
CA ASN A 147 20.97 -23.85 -3.05
C ASN A 147 21.32 -22.47 -3.63
N PHE A 148 20.37 -21.80 -4.30
CA PHE A 148 20.59 -20.49 -4.88
C PHE A 148 20.33 -19.40 -3.82
N GLY A 149 21.23 -18.41 -3.72
CA GLY A 149 21.14 -17.36 -2.69
C GLY A 149 19.82 -16.60 -2.74
N GLU A 150 19.33 -16.27 -3.95
CA GLU A 150 18.07 -15.55 -4.16
C GLU A 150 17.01 -16.44 -4.83
N VAL A 151 16.42 -17.36 -4.05
CA VAL A 151 15.47 -18.39 -4.52
C VAL A 151 14.34 -17.81 -5.38
N ASN A 152 13.85 -16.61 -5.06
CA ASN A 152 12.74 -15.98 -5.76
C ASN A 152 12.99 -15.78 -7.27
N LEU A 153 14.25 -15.62 -7.70
CA LEU A 153 14.61 -15.45 -9.11
C LEU A 153 14.42 -16.71 -9.95
N LEU A 154 14.34 -17.88 -9.31
CA LEU A 154 14.15 -19.17 -9.98
C LEU A 154 12.68 -19.61 -10.00
N ASN A 155 11.80 -18.85 -9.37
CA ASN A 155 10.38 -19.12 -9.37
C ASN A 155 9.73 -18.71 -10.71
N PRO A 156 8.74 -19.48 -11.22
CA PRO A 156 8.28 -20.76 -10.71
C PRO A 156 9.11 -21.93 -11.29
N ILE A 157 9.19 -23.03 -10.55
CA ILE A 157 9.84 -24.28 -11.00
C ILE A 157 8.76 -25.26 -11.43
N LEU A 158 8.83 -25.78 -12.66
CA LEU A 158 7.90 -26.81 -13.11
C LEU A 158 8.34 -28.18 -12.55
N VAL A 159 7.49 -28.77 -11.70
CA VAL A 159 7.69 -30.11 -11.13
C VAL A 159 6.56 -31.04 -11.55
N HIS A 160 6.84 -32.33 -11.63
CA HIS A 160 5.84 -33.36 -11.94
C HIS A 160 5.81 -34.36 -10.80
N CYS A 161 4.61 -34.67 -10.30
CA CYS A 161 4.42 -35.71 -9.29
C CYS A 161 4.92 -37.05 -9.82
N LYS A 162 5.69 -37.78 -9.01
CA LYS A 162 6.28 -39.06 -9.41
C LYS A 162 5.22 -40.13 -9.67
N THR A 163 4.15 -40.13 -8.87
CA THR A 163 3.10 -41.15 -8.91
C THR A 163 2.09 -40.90 -10.04
N SER A 164 1.56 -39.67 -10.15
CA SER A 164 0.49 -39.35 -11.12
C SER A 164 0.98 -38.64 -12.39
N GLY A 165 2.21 -38.13 -12.41
CA GLY A 165 2.72 -37.30 -13.50
C GLY A 165 2.08 -35.90 -13.55
N LYS A 166 1.20 -35.54 -12.61
CA LYS A 166 0.54 -34.23 -12.60
C LYS A 166 1.57 -33.10 -12.46
N PRO A 167 1.47 -32.06 -13.29
CA PRO A 167 2.39 -30.92 -13.30
C PRO A 167 1.96 -29.84 -12.29
N PHE A 168 2.94 -29.27 -11.59
CA PHE A 168 2.76 -28.17 -10.65
C PHE A 168 3.83 -27.10 -10.86
N TYR A 169 3.46 -25.85 -10.67
CA TYR A 169 4.43 -24.79 -10.40
C TYR A 169 4.77 -24.83 -8.90
N ALA A 170 6.03 -25.08 -8.60
CA ALA A 170 6.61 -24.93 -7.27
C ALA A 170 7.17 -23.51 -7.13
N ILE A 171 6.66 -22.77 -6.15
CA ILE A 171 7.09 -21.42 -5.79
C ILE A 171 7.73 -21.48 -4.41
N LEU A 172 9.03 -21.26 -4.37
CA LEU A 172 9.84 -21.42 -3.17
C LEU A 172 10.07 -20.06 -2.51
N HIS A 173 10.01 -20.00 -1.18
CA HIS A 173 10.42 -18.82 -0.42
C HIS A 173 10.98 -19.23 0.94
N ARG A 174 11.99 -18.49 1.41
CA ARG A 174 12.63 -18.75 2.70
C ARG A 174 11.93 -18.01 3.83
N ILE A 175 11.77 -18.70 4.95
CA ILE A 175 11.33 -18.13 6.23
C ILE A 175 12.33 -18.50 7.32
N GLU A 176 12.22 -17.86 8.49
CA GLU A 176 13.17 -18.03 9.61
C GLU A 176 13.45 -19.49 10.00
N ALA A 177 12.47 -20.37 9.85
CA ALA A 177 12.54 -21.75 10.33
C ALA A 177 12.56 -22.82 9.21
N ALA A 178 12.33 -22.45 7.94
CA ALA A 178 12.09 -23.43 6.88
C ALA A 178 12.20 -22.83 5.46
N LEU A 179 12.27 -23.69 4.46
CA LEU A 179 11.97 -23.40 3.07
C LEU A 179 10.51 -23.79 2.78
N VAL A 180 9.68 -22.83 2.38
CA VAL A 180 8.28 -23.08 2.03
C VAL A 180 8.15 -23.26 0.52
N ILE A 181 7.39 -24.27 0.12
CA ILE A 181 7.10 -24.64 -1.26
C ILE A 181 5.58 -24.55 -1.45
N ASP A 182 5.12 -23.52 -2.15
CA ASP A 182 3.75 -23.44 -2.63
C ASP A 182 3.64 -24.19 -3.95
N LEU A 183 2.65 -25.07 -4.09
CA LEU A 183 2.42 -25.90 -5.27
C LEU A 183 1.09 -25.50 -5.90
N GLU A 184 1.15 -24.94 -7.10
CA GLU A 184 -0.01 -24.56 -7.90
C GLU A 184 -0.20 -25.57 -9.04
N PRO A 185 -1.39 -26.19 -9.19
CA PRO A 185 -1.65 -27.13 -10.26
C PRO A 185 -1.56 -26.42 -11.62
N VAL A 186 -0.92 -27.08 -12.59
CA VAL A 186 -0.84 -26.59 -13.97
C VAL A 186 -1.81 -27.40 -14.81
N ASN A 187 -2.64 -26.73 -15.61
CA ASN A 187 -3.48 -27.43 -16.58
C ASN A 187 -2.57 -28.19 -17.58
N PRO A 188 -2.66 -29.52 -17.71
CA PRO A 188 -1.82 -30.30 -18.61
C PRO A 188 -1.84 -29.81 -20.07
N ALA A 189 -2.97 -29.24 -20.52
CA ALA A 189 -3.10 -28.65 -21.86
C ALA A 189 -2.36 -27.31 -22.02
N GLU A 190 -2.07 -26.64 -20.91
CA GLU A 190 -1.33 -25.38 -20.84
C GLU A 190 0.11 -25.59 -20.38
N VAL A 191 0.49 -26.82 -20.00
CA VAL A 191 1.89 -27.18 -19.76
C VAL A 191 2.64 -26.83 -21.03
N PRO A 192 3.59 -25.89 -20.97
CA PRO A 192 4.29 -25.50 -22.16
C PRO A 192 5.13 -26.72 -22.62
N VAL A 193 4.68 -27.43 -23.67
CA VAL A 193 5.48 -28.48 -24.35
C VAL A 193 6.82 -27.90 -24.81
N THR A 194 6.85 -26.57 -24.99
CA THR A 194 8.01 -25.69 -25.11
C THR A 194 7.73 -24.42 -24.30
N ALA A 195 8.73 -23.61 -23.90
CA ALA A 195 8.60 -22.38 -23.08
C ALA A 195 7.61 -21.28 -23.59
N ALA A 196 6.81 -21.55 -24.62
CA ALA A 196 5.91 -20.65 -25.33
C ALA A 196 4.75 -20.06 -24.48
N GLY A 197 4.22 -20.80 -23.50
CA GLY A 197 3.10 -20.33 -22.67
C GLY A 197 3.47 -19.13 -21.79
N ALA A 198 4.54 -19.26 -20.99
CA ALA A 198 5.11 -18.16 -20.22
C ALA A 198 5.59 -17.02 -21.14
N LEU A 199 6.19 -17.36 -22.29
CA LEU A 199 6.65 -16.38 -23.28
C LEU A 199 5.50 -15.51 -23.83
N LYS A 200 4.28 -16.06 -23.96
CA LYS A 200 3.10 -15.28 -24.37
C LYS A 200 2.77 -14.19 -23.35
N SER A 201 2.70 -14.54 -22.07
CA SER A 201 2.43 -13.57 -20.99
C SER A 201 3.49 -12.46 -20.95
N TYR A 202 4.78 -12.81 -21.06
CA TYR A 202 5.86 -11.84 -21.14
C TYR A 202 5.79 -10.95 -22.37
N LYS A 203 5.44 -11.49 -23.55
CA LYS A 203 5.27 -10.68 -24.78
C LYS A 203 4.12 -9.69 -24.66
N LEU A 204 3.00 -10.10 -24.05
CA LEU A 204 1.87 -9.20 -23.82
C LEU A 204 2.25 -8.11 -22.80
N ALA A 205 2.93 -8.47 -21.70
CA ALA A 205 3.42 -7.49 -20.74
C ALA A 205 4.45 -6.52 -21.36
N ALA A 206 5.37 -7.01 -22.20
CA ALA A 206 6.34 -6.17 -22.91
C ALA A 206 5.65 -5.18 -23.87
N LYS A 207 4.56 -5.60 -24.54
CA LYS A 207 3.74 -4.72 -25.36
C LYS A 207 3.05 -3.64 -24.52
N ALA A 208 2.47 -4.01 -23.37
CA ALA A 208 1.87 -3.08 -22.43
C ALA A 208 2.90 -2.07 -21.89
N ILE A 209 4.10 -2.54 -21.54
CA ILE A 209 5.22 -1.69 -21.11
C ILE A 209 5.61 -0.69 -22.19
N SER A 210 5.75 -1.14 -23.44
CA SER A 210 6.09 -0.26 -24.56
C SER A 210 5.02 0.82 -24.77
N ARG A 211 3.74 0.48 -24.60
CA ARG A 211 2.64 1.45 -24.65
C ARG A 211 2.74 2.47 -23.52
N LEU A 212 2.91 2.04 -22.27
CA LEU A 212 3.09 2.96 -21.14
C LEU A 212 4.29 3.90 -21.34
N GLN A 213 5.43 3.39 -21.77
CA GLN A 213 6.65 4.18 -22.02
C GLN A 213 6.52 5.17 -23.18
N SER A 214 5.59 4.94 -24.12
CA SER A 214 5.34 5.84 -25.25
C SER A 214 4.45 7.04 -24.90
N LEU A 215 3.85 7.05 -23.70
CA LEU A 215 2.95 8.12 -23.28
C LEU A 215 3.71 9.43 -23.01
N PRO A 216 3.09 10.59 -23.30
CA PRO A 216 3.67 11.88 -22.97
C PRO A 216 3.76 12.06 -21.45
N SER A 217 4.85 12.67 -20.99
CA SER A 217 5.00 13.04 -19.58
C SER A 217 4.06 14.19 -19.19
N GLY A 218 3.76 14.31 -17.90
CA GLY A 218 2.93 15.37 -17.32
C GLY A 218 1.45 15.00 -17.14
N ASN A 219 1.07 13.73 -17.31
CA ASN A 219 -0.31 13.29 -17.17
C ASN A 219 -0.45 11.92 -16.47
N ILE A 220 -0.49 11.96 -15.13
CA ILE A 220 -0.69 10.78 -14.28
C ILE A 220 -2.04 10.10 -14.57
N SER A 221 -3.11 10.86 -14.85
CA SER A 221 -4.43 10.30 -15.14
C SER A 221 -4.41 9.44 -16.40
N LEU A 222 -3.83 9.93 -17.50
CA LEU A 222 -3.68 9.16 -18.74
C LEU A 222 -2.84 7.90 -18.51
N LEU A 223 -1.77 8.00 -17.71
CA LEU A 223 -0.91 6.87 -17.39
C LEU A 223 -1.69 5.77 -16.63
N CYS A 224 -2.51 6.17 -15.65
CA CYS A 224 -3.36 5.25 -14.90
C CYS A 224 -4.47 4.64 -15.79
N ASP A 225 -5.10 5.42 -16.66
CA ASP A 225 -6.15 4.97 -17.58
C ASP A 225 -5.66 3.94 -18.60
N VAL A 226 -4.43 4.10 -19.10
CA VAL A 226 -3.82 3.12 -20.00
C VAL A 226 -3.47 1.86 -19.21
N LEU A 227 -2.91 1.99 -18.01
CA LEU A 227 -2.56 0.84 -17.19
C LEU A 227 -3.76 -0.06 -16.89
N VAL A 228 -4.90 0.49 -16.46
CA VAL A 228 -6.09 -0.33 -16.13
C VAL A 228 -6.59 -1.12 -17.34
N LYS A 229 -6.47 -0.57 -18.56
CA LYS A 229 -6.84 -1.26 -19.81
C LYS A 229 -5.88 -2.40 -20.13
N GLU A 230 -4.57 -2.15 -20.04
CA GLU A 230 -3.56 -3.19 -20.29
C GLU A 230 -3.67 -4.35 -19.29
N VAL A 231 -3.86 -4.05 -18.00
CA VAL A 231 -4.06 -5.07 -16.96
C VAL A 231 -5.37 -5.82 -17.18
N SER A 232 -6.42 -5.15 -17.66
CA SER A 232 -7.69 -5.80 -18.04
C SER A 232 -7.51 -6.79 -19.18
N GLU A 233 -6.81 -6.39 -20.26
CA GLU A 233 -6.49 -7.27 -21.39
C GLU A 233 -5.62 -8.47 -20.98
N LEU A 234 -4.67 -8.25 -20.07
CA LEU A 234 -3.76 -9.30 -19.58
C LEU A 234 -4.44 -10.32 -18.67
N THR A 235 -5.26 -9.85 -17.74
CA THR A 235 -5.77 -10.67 -16.63
C THR A 235 -7.20 -11.14 -16.83
N GLY A 236 -7.99 -10.43 -17.64
CA GLY A 236 -9.41 -10.71 -17.90
C GLY A 236 -10.32 -10.57 -16.67
N TYR A 237 -9.92 -9.79 -15.67
CA TYR A 237 -10.79 -9.44 -14.53
C TYR A 237 -11.93 -8.51 -14.97
N ASP A 238 -13.04 -8.50 -14.23
CA ASP A 238 -14.24 -7.73 -14.60
C ASP A 238 -14.07 -6.24 -14.30
N ARG A 239 -13.27 -5.90 -13.28
CA ARG A 239 -12.97 -4.54 -12.85
C ARG A 239 -11.50 -4.44 -12.48
N ILE A 240 -10.81 -3.42 -12.97
CA ILE A 240 -9.42 -3.10 -12.66
C ILE A 240 -9.41 -1.63 -12.24
N MET A 241 -8.77 -1.33 -11.12
CA MET A 241 -8.70 0.02 -10.58
C MET A 241 -7.30 0.36 -10.08
N VAL A 242 -6.90 1.62 -10.28
CA VAL A 242 -5.75 2.22 -9.59
C VAL A 242 -6.27 2.90 -8.33
N TYR A 243 -5.84 2.38 -7.19
CA TYR A 243 -6.19 2.85 -5.86
C TYR A 243 -5.00 3.60 -5.26
N LYS A 244 -5.10 4.91 -5.09
CA LYS A 244 -4.01 5.77 -4.58
C LYS A 244 -4.19 6.01 -3.08
N PHE A 245 -3.12 5.90 -2.30
CA PHE A 245 -3.12 6.30 -0.90
C PHE A 245 -2.83 7.81 -0.75
N HIS A 246 -3.56 8.46 0.14
CA HIS A 246 -3.34 9.86 0.54
C HIS A 246 -2.54 9.97 1.84
N GLU A 247 -2.25 11.19 2.29
CA GLU A 247 -1.35 11.47 3.43
C GLU A 247 -1.90 11.04 4.80
N ASP A 248 -3.21 11.04 4.93
CA ASP A 248 -4.01 10.52 6.05
C ASP A 248 -4.37 9.04 5.87
N GLU A 249 -3.72 8.38 4.90
CA GLU A 249 -3.77 6.94 4.69
C GLU A 249 -5.10 6.38 4.17
N HIS A 250 -6.14 7.19 4.00
CA HIS A 250 -7.30 6.79 3.20
C HIS A 250 -6.87 6.59 1.74
N GLY A 251 -7.69 5.94 0.93
CA GLY A 251 -7.39 5.85 -0.49
C GLY A 251 -8.56 6.14 -1.41
N GLU A 252 -8.22 6.36 -2.66
CA GLU A 252 -9.12 6.86 -3.69
C GLU A 252 -8.92 6.06 -4.97
N VAL A 253 -10.01 5.71 -5.64
CA VAL A 253 -9.96 5.12 -6.98
C VAL A 253 -9.79 6.24 -8.01
N ILE A 254 -8.57 6.36 -8.56
CA ILE A 254 -8.21 7.45 -9.48
C ILE A 254 -8.31 7.06 -10.97
N ALA A 255 -8.40 5.77 -11.28
CA ALA A 255 -8.63 5.24 -12.62
C ALA A 255 -9.32 3.88 -12.54
N GLU A 256 -10.16 3.57 -13.52
CA GLU A 256 -10.96 2.35 -13.54
C GLU A 256 -11.20 1.86 -14.97
N SER A 257 -11.09 0.55 -15.17
CA SER A 257 -11.61 -0.17 -16.34
C SER A 257 -12.52 -1.28 -15.84
N ARG A 258 -13.76 -1.33 -16.30
CA ARG A 258 -14.75 -2.32 -15.82
C ARG A 258 -15.68 -2.80 -16.93
N ARG A 259 -16.33 -3.93 -16.66
CA ARG A 259 -17.48 -4.40 -17.44
C ARG A 259 -18.61 -3.35 -17.37
N PRO A 260 -19.31 -3.04 -18.48
CA PRO A 260 -20.27 -1.92 -18.54
C PRO A 260 -21.45 -2.02 -17.56
N ASP A 261 -21.87 -3.23 -17.18
CA ASP A 261 -23.00 -3.52 -16.30
C ASP A 261 -22.71 -3.36 -14.80
N LEU A 262 -21.44 -3.23 -14.40
CA LEU A 262 -21.08 -3.04 -12.98
C LEU A 262 -21.20 -1.57 -12.55
N GLU A 263 -21.42 -1.28 -11.27
CA GLU A 263 -21.44 0.12 -10.79
C GLU A 263 -20.02 0.72 -10.81
N PRO A 264 -19.81 1.99 -11.21
CA PRO A 264 -18.47 2.58 -11.24
C PRO A 264 -17.96 2.90 -9.82
N TYR A 265 -16.67 2.64 -9.55
CA TYR A 265 -16.02 3.04 -8.29
C TYR A 265 -15.09 4.24 -8.44
N LEU A 266 -14.90 4.75 -9.66
CA LEU A 266 -14.08 5.91 -9.95
C LEU A 266 -14.45 7.13 -9.08
N GLY A 267 -13.46 7.71 -8.41
CA GLY A 267 -13.62 8.87 -7.53
C GLY A 267 -14.11 8.56 -6.11
N LEU A 268 -14.40 7.29 -5.79
CA LEU A 268 -14.78 6.91 -4.43
C LEU A 268 -13.56 6.88 -3.51
N HIS A 269 -13.74 7.45 -2.31
CA HIS A 269 -12.77 7.41 -1.23
C HIS A 269 -13.14 6.32 -0.22
N TYR A 270 -12.12 5.60 0.24
CA TYR A 270 -12.24 4.49 1.18
C TYR A 270 -11.39 4.78 2.42
N PRO A 271 -11.89 4.49 3.63
CA PRO A 271 -11.19 4.79 4.87
C PRO A 271 -9.88 3.99 5.01
N ALA A 272 -8.95 4.50 5.80
CA ALA A 272 -7.64 3.88 6.01
C ALA A 272 -7.74 2.44 6.57
N THR A 273 -8.82 2.14 7.31
CA THR A 273 -9.11 0.85 7.95
C THR A 273 -9.43 -0.27 6.96
N ASP A 274 -9.86 0.04 5.74
CA ASP A 274 -10.20 -0.98 4.72
C ASP A 274 -8.96 -1.76 4.26
N ILE A 275 -7.81 -1.09 4.30
CA ILE A 275 -6.50 -1.70 4.06
C ILE A 275 -5.62 -1.42 5.29
N PRO A 276 -5.67 -2.30 6.31
CA PRO A 276 -4.93 -2.12 7.56
C PRO A 276 -3.42 -1.96 7.34
N GLN A 277 -2.74 -1.32 8.29
CA GLN A 277 -1.29 -1.09 8.26
C GLN A 277 -0.49 -2.38 8.10
N ALA A 278 -0.91 -3.45 8.78
CA ALA A 278 -0.31 -4.78 8.64
C ALA A 278 -0.37 -5.30 7.18
N SER A 279 -1.49 -5.06 6.48
CA SER A 279 -1.66 -5.46 5.08
C SER A 279 -0.80 -4.60 4.14
N ARG A 280 -0.70 -3.29 4.38
CA ARG A 280 0.18 -2.39 3.61
C ARG A 280 1.64 -2.80 3.70
N PHE A 281 2.09 -3.13 4.92
CA PHE A 281 3.43 -3.68 5.14
C PHE A 281 3.65 -5.00 4.38
N LEU A 282 2.65 -5.88 4.36
CA LEU A 282 2.72 -7.12 3.58
C LEU A 282 2.79 -6.85 2.07
N PHE A 283 2.13 -5.79 1.55
CA PHE A 283 2.20 -5.39 0.14
C PHE A 283 3.55 -4.79 -0.26
N MET A 284 4.31 -4.25 0.71
CA MET A 284 5.69 -3.83 0.49
C MET A 284 6.63 -5.02 0.34
N LYS A 285 6.40 -6.11 1.10
CA LYS A 285 7.19 -7.35 1.02
C LYS A 285 6.80 -8.22 -0.17
N ASN A 286 5.50 -8.43 -0.36
CA ASN A 286 4.93 -9.25 -1.41
C ASN A 286 4.08 -8.38 -2.31
N LYS A 287 4.61 -8.09 -3.50
CA LYS A 287 4.01 -7.11 -4.39
C LYS A 287 2.73 -7.60 -5.06
N ILE A 288 2.46 -8.91 -5.02
CA ILE A 288 1.27 -9.50 -5.64
C ILE A 288 0.56 -10.38 -4.63
N ARG A 289 -0.76 -10.24 -4.56
CA ARG A 289 -1.64 -11.11 -3.81
C ARG A 289 -2.85 -11.50 -4.65
N MET A 290 -3.13 -12.79 -4.74
CA MET A 290 -4.31 -13.32 -5.41
C MET A 290 -5.23 -14.00 -4.40
N ILE A 291 -6.52 -13.76 -4.51
CA ILE A 291 -7.59 -14.49 -3.83
C ILE A 291 -8.46 -15.08 -4.94
N CYS A 292 -8.44 -16.39 -5.10
CA CYS A 292 -9.17 -17.03 -6.21
C CYS A 292 -10.69 -17.04 -5.97
N ASP A 293 -11.07 -17.21 -4.72
CA ASP A 293 -12.45 -17.27 -4.26
C ASP A 293 -12.47 -16.93 -2.76
N CYS A 294 -13.11 -15.82 -2.40
CA CYS A 294 -13.24 -15.39 -1.01
C CYS A 294 -14.24 -16.25 -0.20
N SER A 295 -15.09 -17.03 -0.87
CA SER A 295 -16.08 -17.91 -0.26
C SER A 295 -15.57 -19.34 -0.06
N ALA A 296 -14.42 -19.68 -0.65
CA ALA A 296 -13.84 -21.01 -0.55
C ALA A 296 -13.35 -21.30 0.88
N GLN A 297 -13.60 -22.53 1.34
CA GLN A 297 -13.16 -22.97 2.67
C GLN A 297 -11.61 -22.98 2.72
N PRO A 298 -10.99 -22.29 3.68
CA PRO A 298 -9.54 -22.28 3.82
C PRO A 298 -9.04 -23.64 4.31
N VAL A 299 -7.83 -23.99 3.90
CA VAL A 299 -7.17 -25.25 4.25
C VAL A 299 -6.14 -25.01 5.34
N LYS A 300 -6.15 -25.85 6.37
CA LYS A 300 -5.23 -25.73 7.49
C LYS A 300 -3.84 -26.27 7.14
N VAL A 301 -2.82 -25.60 7.66
CA VAL A 301 -1.43 -26.09 7.66
C VAL A 301 -1.21 -26.90 8.93
N ILE A 302 -0.89 -28.19 8.75
CA ILE A 302 -0.49 -29.09 9.83
C ILE A 302 1.04 -28.99 9.96
N GLN A 303 1.52 -28.76 11.18
CA GLN A 303 2.93 -28.51 11.45
C GLN A 303 3.45 -29.42 12.57
N ASP A 304 4.73 -29.72 12.53
CA ASP A 304 5.41 -30.46 13.58
C ASP A 304 5.32 -29.70 14.93
N LYS A 305 5.05 -30.43 16.01
CA LYS A 305 5.03 -29.91 17.38
C LYS A 305 6.41 -29.43 17.84
N GLY A 306 7.49 -29.84 17.15
CA GLY A 306 8.85 -29.35 17.39
C GLY A 306 9.04 -27.87 17.03
N LEU A 307 8.15 -27.27 16.22
CA LEU A 307 8.24 -25.85 15.87
C LEU A 307 7.74 -24.97 17.03
N ALA A 308 8.59 -24.03 17.47
CA ALA A 308 8.30 -23.14 18.60
C ALA A 308 7.11 -22.19 18.36
N GLN A 309 6.82 -21.85 17.10
CA GLN A 309 5.75 -20.95 16.71
C GLN A 309 5.18 -21.37 15.35
N PRO A 310 3.92 -21.00 15.03
CA PRO A 310 3.34 -21.31 13.73
C PRO A 310 4.12 -20.70 12.58
N LEU A 311 4.14 -21.36 11.42
CA LEU A 311 4.90 -20.87 10.28
C LEU A 311 4.42 -19.49 9.81
N SER A 312 5.38 -18.65 9.41
CA SER A 312 5.07 -17.38 8.75
C SER A 312 4.66 -17.65 7.31
N LEU A 313 3.43 -17.28 6.96
CA LEU A 313 2.89 -17.40 5.61
C LEU A 313 2.98 -16.08 4.85
N CYS A 314 3.74 -15.10 5.36
CA CYS A 314 3.89 -13.80 4.72
C CYS A 314 4.25 -13.93 3.24
N GLY A 315 5.26 -14.76 2.91
CA GLY A 315 5.74 -14.96 1.55
C GLY A 315 4.92 -15.93 0.69
N SER A 316 3.94 -16.62 1.29
CA SER A 316 3.15 -17.63 0.58
C SER A 316 2.14 -16.96 -0.35
N THR A 317 2.17 -17.38 -1.61
CA THR A 317 1.19 -17.05 -2.66
C THR A 317 -0.19 -17.65 -2.37
N LEU A 318 -0.23 -18.72 -1.57
CA LEU A 318 -1.44 -19.45 -1.19
C LEU A 318 -2.08 -18.93 0.10
N ARG A 319 -1.47 -17.95 0.80
CA ARG A 319 -1.99 -17.49 2.09
C ARG A 319 -3.47 -17.10 2.01
N SER A 320 -4.27 -17.62 2.94
CA SER A 320 -5.70 -17.32 3.02
C SER A 320 -5.97 -15.84 3.28
N PRO A 321 -7.05 -15.25 2.74
CA PRO A 321 -7.58 -13.99 3.24
C PRO A 321 -7.95 -14.10 4.72
N HIS A 322 -7.85 -12.95 5.42
CA HIS A 322 -8.43 -12.81 6.74
C HIS A 322 -9.96 -12.81 6.62
N GLY A 323 -10.67 -13.43 7.58
CA GLY A 323 -12.13 -13.60 7.50
C GLY A 323 -12.89 -12.28 7.28
N CYS A 324 -12.47 -11.22 7.95
CA CYS A 324 -13.07 -9.88 7.78
C CYS A 324 -12.95 -9.36 6.35
N HIS A 325 -11.80 -9.58 5.69
CA HIS A 325 -11.62 -9.18 4.30
C HIS A 325 -12.39 -10.09 3.33
N ALA A 326 -12.51 -11.38 3.63
CA ALA A 326 -13.35 -12.29 2.85
C ALA A 326 -14.82 -11.88 2.89
N GLN A 327 -15.33 -11.47 4.06
CA GLN A 327 -16.70 -10.94 4.21
C GLN A 327 -16.86 -9.58 3.50
N TYR A 328 -15.87 -8.70 3.58
CA TYR A 328 -15.85 -7.43 2.84
C TYR A 328 -15.96 -7.67 1.33
N MET A 329 -15.14 -8.58 0.79
CA MET A 329 -15.15 -8.98 -0.62
C MET A 329 -16.51 -9.55 -1.05
N ALA A 330 -17.09 -10.45 -0.25
CA ALA A 330 -18.40 -11.02 -0.53
C ALA A 330 -19.50 -9.94 -0.54
N SER A 331 -19.43 -8.98 0.40
CA SER A 331 -20.40 -7.87 0.49
C SER A 331 -20.31 -6.92 -0.70
N MET A 332 -19.10 -6.73 -1.25
CA MET A 332 -18.86 -5.94 -2.46
C MET A 332 -19.21 -6.68 -3.76
N GLY A 333 -19.53 -7.97 -3.70
CA GLY A 333 -19.76 -8.81 -4.89
C GLY A 333 -18.48 -9.16 -5.66
N SER A 334 -17.30 -8.99 -5.05
CA SER A 334 -16.00 -9.35 -5.63
C SER A 334 -15.57 -10.73 -5.12
N ILE A 335 -15.85 -11.79 -5.87
CA ILE A 335 -15.54 -13.17 -5.45
C ILE A 335 -14.04 -13.47 -5.56
N ALA A 336 -13.40 -13.04 -6.64
CA ALA A 336 -11.96 -13.15 -6.83
C ALA A 336 -11.30 -11.77 -6.84
N SER A 337 -10.05 -11.72 -6.36
CA SER A 337 -9.24 -10.50 -6.35
C SER A 337 -7.79 -10.75 -6.72
N LEU A 338 -7.20 -9.85 -7.51
CA LEU A 338 -5.76 -9.77 -7.74
C LEU A 338 -5.29 -8.36 -7.41
N VAL A 339 -4.41 -8.24 -6.42
CA VAL A 339 -3.88 -6.97 -5.95
C VAL A 339 -2.39 -6.91 -6.22
N MET A 340 -1.93 -5.79 -6.79
CA MET A 340 -0.53 -5.53 -7.10
C MET A 340 -0.10 -4.20 -6.50
N SER A 341 1.04 -4.16 -5.82
CA SER A 341 1.52 -2.94 -5.16
C SER A 341 2.29 -2.02 -6.10
N VAL A 342 2.08 -0.72 -5.95
CA VAL A 342 2.82 0.33 -6.65
C VAL A 342 3.65 1.08 -5.62
N THR A 343 4.96 0.93 -5.71
CA THR A 343 5.92 1.59 -4.82
C THR A 343 6.69 2.66 -5.57
N ILE A 344 6.90 3.79 -4.92
CA ILE A 344 7.75 4.88 -5.41
C ILE A 344 8.90 5.12 -4.45
N ASN A 345 9.93 5.84 -4.89
CA ASN A 345 10.99 6.27 -4.01
C ASN A 345 10.47 7.41 -3.13
N GLU A 346 10.89 7.41 -1.88
CA GLU A 346 10.68 8.47 -0.92
C GLU A 346 11.94 9.35 -0.95
N ASN A 347 11.79 10.60 -1.36
CA ASN A 347 12.88 11.57 -1.45
C ASN A 347 13.20 12.17 -0.08
N ASP A 348 13.46 11.33 0.91
CA ASP A 348 13.97 11.78 2.21
C ASP A 348 15.51 11.69 2.17
N ASP A 349 16.17 12.83 1.98
CA ASP A 349 17.62 13.03 1.90
C ASP A 349 18.40 12.72 3.22
N GLU A 350 17.82 11.96 4.16
CA GLU A 350 18.41 11.67 5.49
C GLU A 350 18.29 10.18 5.91
N MET A 351 18.64 9.24 5.02
CA MET A 351 18.90 7.84 5.42
C MET A 351 20.39 7.51 5.34
N ASP A 352 21.07 7.57 6.50
CA ASP A 352 22.45 7.12 6.71
C ASP A 352 22.59 5.59 6.93
N SER A 353 21.52 4.81 6.68
CA SER A 353 21.54 3.35 6.79
C SER A 353 21.31 2.68 5.44
N GLU A 354 22.31 1.97 4.93
CA GLU A 354 22.37 1.36 3.59
C GLU A 354 21.33 0.26 3.25
N GLN A 355 20.37 -0.08 4.13
CA GLN A 355 19.55 -1.29 3.95
C GLN A 355 18.10 -1.09 3.46
N ASP A 356 17.54 0.12 3.49
CA ASP A 356 16.26 0.42 2.84
C ASP A 356 16.27 1.88 2.37
N LYS A 357 16.68 2.12 1.12
CA LYS A 357 16.38 3.42 0.47
C LYS A 357 14.86 3.59 0.51
N GLY A 358 14.39 4.62 1.22
CA GLY A 358 12.98 4.86 1.53
C GLY A 358 12.08 4.59 0.34
N ARG A 359 11.32 3.49 0.37
CA ARG A 359 10.30 3.19 -0.62
C ARG A 359 8.96 3.34 0.07
N LYS A 360 8.06 4.07 -0.57
CA LYS A 360 6.70 4.30 -0.08
C LYS A 360 5.71 3.53 -0.93
N LEU A 361 4.71 2.92 -0.29
CA LEU A 361 3.53 2.39 -0.97
C LEU A 361 2.68 3.56 -1.48
N TRP A 362 2.77 3.85 -2.78
CA TRP A 362 2.01 4.94 -3.40
C TRP A 362 0.54 4.57 -3.61
N GLY A 363 0.31 3.32 -3.98
CA GLY A 363 -1.01 2.83 -4.30
C GLY A 363 -1.02 1.33 -4.60
N LEU A 364 -2.19 0.85 -4.99
CA LEU A 364 -2.43 -0.52 -5.42
C LEU A 364 -3.12 -0.51 -6.78
N VAL A 365 -2.90 -1.58 -7.54
CA VAL A 365 -3.71 -1.93 -8.69
C VAL A 365 -4.52 -3.15 -8.29
N VAL A 366 -5.83 -2.94 -8.18
CA VAL A 366 -6.76 -3.92 -7.64
C VAL A 366 -7.65 -4.41 -8.77
N CYS A 367 -7.75 -5.72 -8.92
CA CYS A 367 -8.59 -6.36 -9.91
C CYS A 367 -9.68 -7.15 -9.19
N HIS A 368 -10.96 -6.94 -9.51
CA HIS A 368 -12.10 -7.69 -8.98
C HIS A 368 -12.81 -8.50 -10.07
N HIS A 369 -13.24 -9.71 -9.71
CA HIS A 369 -14.04 -10.56 -10.58
C HIS A 369 -15.29 -11.03 -9.84
N THR A 370 -16.39 -11.12 -10.56
CA THR A 370 -17.70 -11.50 -10.03
C THR A 370 -17.85 -13.01 -9.80
N SER A 371 -16.92 -13.82 -10.33
CA SER A 371 -16.83 -15.27 -10.11
C SER A 371 -15.42 -15.68 -9.67
N PRO A 372 -15.22 -16.93 -9.22
CA PRO A 372 -13.89 -17.45 -8.95
C PRO A 372 -12.97 -17.30 -10.16
N ARG A 373 -11.72 -16.89 -9.93
CA ARG A 373 -10.75 -16.67 -11.01
C ARG A 373 -9.34 -16.98 -10.56
N PHE A 374 -8.65 -17.81 -11.34
CA PHE A 374 -7.25 -18.16 -11.13
C PHE A 374 -6.37 -17.49 -12.20
N VAL A 375 -5.24 -16.93 -11.78
CA VAL A 375 -4.21 -16.38 -12.67
C VAL A 375 -2.90 -17.14 -12.44
N PRO A 376 -2.38 -17.85 -13.45
CA PRO A 376 -1.13 -18.59 -13.31
C PRO A 376 0.04 -17.72 -12.86
N PHE A 377 0.96 -18.27 -12.06
CA PHE A 377 2.13 -17.56 -11.56
C PHE A 377 2.93 -16.81 -12.65
N PRO A 378 3.23 -17.38 -13.84
CA PRO A 378 3.97 -16.63 -14.87
C PRO A 378 3.27 -15.36 -15.36
N LEU A 379 1.93 -15.36 -15.42
CA LEU A 379 1.16 -14.17 -15.80
C LEU A 379 1.14 -13.14 -14.67
N ARG A 380 1.02 -13.58 -13.41
CA ARG A 380 1.16 -12.69 -12.24
C ARG A 380 2.54 -12.02 -12.23
N TYR A 381 3.61 -12.77 -12.44
CA TYR A 381 4.97 -12.23 -12.49
C TYR A 381 5.19 -11.26 -13.67
N ALA A 382 4.60 -11.53 -14.83
CA ALA A 382 4.61 -10.60 -15.96
C ALA A 382 3.87 -9.29 -15.64
N CYS A 383 2.75 -9.36 -14.91
CA CYS A 383 2.06 -8.17 -14.40
C CYS A 383 2.94 -7.44 -13.37
N GLU A 384 3.63 -8.14 -12.47
CA GLU A 384 4.56 -7.50 -11.53
C GLU A 384 5.56 -6.61 -12.27
N PHE A 385 6.16 -7.14 -13.34
CA PHE A 385 7.12 -6.41 -14.14
C PHE A 385 6.52 -5.16 -14.81
N LEU A 386 5.29 -5.27 -15.34
CA LEU A 386 4.52 -4.12 -15.84
C LEU A 386 4.35 -3.05 -14.76
N LEU A 387 3.97 -3.45 -13.53
CA LEU A 387 3.77 -2.52 -12.42
C LEU A 387 5.07 -1.92 -11.88
N GLN A 388 6.19 -2.64 -11.96
CA GLN A 388 7.49 -2.05 -11.65
C GLN A 388 7.83 -0.91 -12.62
N VAL A 389 7.61 -1.10 -13.92
CA VAL A 389 7.83 -0.02 -14.91
C VAL A 389 6.86 1.15 -14.68
N PHE A 390 5.59 0.85 -14.41
CA PHE A 390 4.60 1.88 -14.05
C PHE A 390 5.04 2.67 -12.81
N GLY A 391 5.53 2.00 -11.76
CA GLY A 391 6.04 2.64 -10.55
C GLY A 391 7.18 3.62 -10.83
N VAL A 392 8.11 3.27 -11.72
CA VAL A 392 9.19 4.19 -12.16
C VAL A 392 8.63 5.41 -12.89
N GLN A 393 7.63 5.22 -13.76
CA GLN A 393 7.00 6.34 -14.47
C GLN A 393 6.22 7.25 -13.52
N ILE A 394 5.42 6.68 -12.61
CA ILE A 394 4.72 7.45 -11.58
C ILE A 394 5.72 8.23 -10.71
N ASN A 395 6.83 7.60 -10.29
CA ASN A 395 7.87 8.29 -9.52
C ASN A 395 8.38 9.52 -10.28
N LYS A 396 8.72 9.35 -11.57
CA LYS A 396 9.17 10.46 -12.43
C LYS A 396 8.12 11.58 -12.53
N GLU A 397 6.84 11.24 -12.68
CA GLU A 397 5.75 12.22 -12.79
C GLU A 397 5.52 12.97 -11.47
N VAL A 398 5.60 12.28 -10.34
CA VAL A 398 5.51 12.87 -9.01
C VAL A 398 6.69 13.81 -8.76
N ASP A 399 7.91 13.38 -9.08
CA ASP A 399 9.12 14.20 -8.95
C ASP A 399 9.04 15.44 -9.85
N LEU A 400 8.60 15.28 -11.10
CA LEU A 400 8.42 16.39 -12.03
C LEU A 400 7.39 17.40 -11.52
N ALA A 401 6.26 16.93 -11.00
CA ALA A 401 5.24 17.79 -10.42
C ALA A 401 5.76 18.56 -9.18
N ALA A 402 6.58 17.91 -8.35
CA ALA A 402 7.22 18.54 -7.20
C ALA A 402 8.23 19.62 -7.65
N GLN A 403 9.10 19.30 -8.61
CA GLN A 403 10.07 20.25 -9.17
C GLN A 403 9.41 21.45 -9.86
N MET A 404 8.33 21.23 -10.63
CA MET A 404 7.57 22.31 -11.24
C MET A 404 6.95 23.23 -10.18
N ARG A 405 6.42 22.65 -9.11
CA ARG A 405 5.88 23.41 -7.97
C ARG A 405 6.96 24.23 -7.27
N GLU A 406 8.11 23.63 -6.98
CA GLU A 406 9.24 24.32 -6.35
C GLU A 406 9.77 25.46 -7.23
N LYS A 407 9.94 25.22 -8.52
CA LYS A 407 10.34 26.25 -9.48
C LYS A 407 9.34 27.41 -9.52
N HIS A 408 8.04 27.11 -9.56
CA HIS A 408 6.99 28.13 -9.52
C HIS A 408 7.04 28.96 -8.23
N ILE A 409 7.24 28.30 -7.08
CA ILE A 409 7.41 28.95 -5.78
C ILE A 409 8.63 29.87 -5.78
N LEU A 410 9.79 29.41 -6.23
CA LEU A 410 11.02 30.21 -6.26
C LEU A 410 10.91 31.42 -7.20
N GLN A 411 10.31 31.24 -8.38
CA GLN A 411 10.06 32.33 -9.32
C GLN A 411 9.13 33.39 -8.71
N THR A 412 8.03 32.94 -8.12
CA THR A 412 7.06 33.83 -7.47
C THR A 412 7.68 34.56 -6.27
N GLN A 413 8.42 33.84 -5.42
CA GLN A 413 9.12 34.41 -4.28
C GLN A 413 10.13 35.47 -4.71
N THR A 414 10.89 35.22 -5.78
CA THR A 414 11.86 36.20 -6.31
C THR A 414 11.18 37.50 -6.71
N VAL A 415 10.04 37.41 -7.41
CA VAL A 415 9.27 38.58 -7.84
C VAL A 415 8.67 39.31 -6.64
N LEU A 416 8.09 38.60 -5.67
CA LEU A 416 7.52 39.21 -4.46
C LEU A 416 8.61 39.88 -3.60
N CYS A 417 9.80 39.28 -3.47
CA CYS A 417 10.93 39.90 -2.78
C CYS A 417 11.40 41.19 -3.48
N ASP A 418 11.49 41.20 -4.81
CA ASP A 418 11.83 42.41 -5.57
C ASP A 418 10.78 43.51 -5.38
N MET A 419 9.49 43.16 -5.37
CA MET A 419 8.40 44.09 -5.05
C MET A 419 8.51 44.67 -3.63
N LEU A 420 8.83 43.83 -2.62
CA LEU A 420 9.02 44.30 -1.25
C LEU A 420 10.23 45.24 -1.09
N LEU A 421 11.26 45.09 -1.92
CA LEU A 421 12.45 45.93 -1.89
C LEU A 421 12.24 47.27 -2.63
N ARG A 422 11.44 47.29 -3.70
CA ARG A 422 11.22 48.48 -4.54
C ARG A 422 10.00 49.30 -4.15
N ASP A 423 8.96 48.66 -3.64
CA ASP A 423 7.67 49.26 -3.28
C ASP A 423 7.34 49.12 -1.79
N SER A 424 6.23 49.71 -1.35
CA SER A 424 5.62 49.43 -0.05
C SER A 424 5.13 47.97 0.04
N PRO A 425 5.05 47.33 1.23
CA PRO A 425 4.51 45.98 1.43
C PRO A 425 3.11 45.72 0.84
N VAL A 426 2.41 46.78 0.44
CA VAL A 426 1.14 46.73 -0.30
C VAL A 426 1.26 46.05 -1.66
N GLY A 427 2.46 46.07 -2.28
CA GLY A 427 2.68 45.52 -3.62
C GLY A 427 2.35 44.02 -3.74
N ILE A 428 2.65 43.24 -2.70
CA ILE A 428 2.43 41.78 -2.69
C ILE A 428 0.94 41.36 -2.66
N VAL A 429 0.02 42.29 -2.38
CA VAL A 429 -1.43 42.05 -2.43
C VAL A 429 -2.08 42.76 -3.61
N THR A 430 -1.55 43.89 -4.06
CA THR A 430 -2.19 44.75 -5.06
C THR A 430 -1.70 44.56 -6.49
N LYS A 431 -0.52 43.96 -6.68
CA LYS A 431 0.08 43.70 -8.01
C LYS A 431 0.04 42.22 -8.35
N SER A 432 0.29 41.88 -9.61
CA SER A 432 0.40 40.48 -10.07
C SER A 432 1.84 40.20 -10.51
N PRO A 433 2.43 39.03 -10.17
CA PRO A 433 1.92 38.01 -9.25
C PRO A 433 1.79 38.52 -7.80
N ASN A 434 0.85 37.96 -7.03
CA ASN A 434 0.56 38.30 -5.63
C ASN A 434 0.81 37.10 -4.69
N VAL A 435 0.54 37.29 -3.40
CA VAL A 435 0.72 36.25 -2.36
C VAL A 435 -0.12 34.98 -2.59
N MET A 436 -1.30 35.07 -3.21
CA MET A 436 -2.14 33.90 -3.55
C MET A 436 -1.55 33.07 -4.70
N ASP A 437 -0.64 33.64 -5.50
CA ASP A 437 0.11 32.88 -6.52
C ASP A 437 1.25 32.05 -5.91
N LEU A 438 1.70 32.43 -4.70
CA LEU A 438 2.73 31.72 -3.94
C LEU A 438 2.15 30.58 -3.10
N VAL A 439 1.00 30.84 -2.46
CA VAL A 439 0.32 29.88 -1.58
C VAL A 439 -1.10 29.69 -2.10
N LYS A 440 -1.50 28.44 -2.33
CA LYS A 440 -2.86 28.12 -2.75
C LYS A 440 -3.82 28.41 -1.59
N CYS A 441 -4.55 29.52 -1.68
CA CYS A 441 -5.56 29.94 -0.71
C CYS A 441 -6.76 30.60 -1.42
N ASP A 442 -7.89 30.69 -0.72
CA ASP A 442 -9.12 31.31 -1.23
C ASP A 442 -9.11 32.85 -1.10
N GLY A 443 -8.25 33.37 -0.23
CA GLY A 443 -8.00 34.80 -0.06
C GLY A 443 -6.75 35.09 0.74
N ALA A 444 -6.37 36.36 0.79
CA ALA A 444 -5.26 36.87 1.56
C ALA A 444 -5.56 38.28 2.08
N ALA A 445 -5.03 38.61 3.25
CA ALA A 445 -5.18 39.95 3.82
C ALA A 445 -3.88 40.48 4.42
N LEU A 446 -3.52 41.71 4.05
CA LEU A 446 -2.43 42.45 4.68
C LEU A 446 -3.03 43.48 5.64
N TYR A 447 -2.67 43.39 6.91
CA TYR A 447 -2.89 44.43 7.91
C TYR A 447 -1.56 45.13 8.17
N TYR A 448 -1.41 46.35 7.66
CA TYR A 448 -0.16 47.11 7.73
C TYR A 448 -0.43 48.58 8.03
N ARG A 449 0.23 49.13 9.07
CA ARG A 449 0.07 50.54 9.50
C ARG A 449 -1.41 50.95 9.69
N GLN A 450 -2.19 50.11 10.37
CA GLN A 450 -3.64 50.31 10.64
C GLN A 450 -4.54 50.36 9.39
N LYS A 451 -4.04 49.93 8.23
CA LYS A 451 -4.80 49.80 6.98
C LYS A 451 -4.90 48.35 6.58
N PHE A 452 -5.96 48.04 5.83
CA PHE A 452 -6.28 46.68 5.38
C PHE A 452 -6.26 46.64 3.86
N TRP A 453 -5.58 45.65 3.31
CA TRP A 453 -5.63 45.27 1.90
C TRP A 453 -6.13 43.84 1.83
N LEU A 454 -7.23 43.63 1.13
CA LEU A 454 -7.96 42.35 1.09
C LEU A 454 -7.95 41.85 -0.36
N LEU A 455 -7.76 40.55 -0.55
CA LEU A 455 -7.75 39.90 -1.84
C LEU A 455 -8.47 38.55 -1.73
N GLY A 456 -9.39 38.26 -2.66
CA GLY A 456 -10.18 37.03 -2.63
C GLY A 456 -11.21 36.99 -1.49
N VAL A 457 -11.43 35.78 -0.95
CA VAL A 457 -12.37 35.53 0.16
C VAL A 457 -11.68 35.82 1.49
N THR A 458 -12.12 36.87 2.17
CA THR A 458 -11.53 37.29 3.45
C THR A 458 -12.59 37.62 4.48
N PRO A 459 -12.31 37.48 5.79
CA PRO A 459 -13.15 38.05 6.83
C PRO A 459 -13.27 39.58 6.70
N THR A 460 -14.24 40.17 7.41
CA THR A 460 -14.38 41.62 7.47
C THR A 460 -13.20 42.28 8.20
N LYS A 461 -12.97 43.58 7.98
CA LYS A 461 -11.89 44.33 8.66
C LYS A 461 -11.99 44.29 10.20
N ALA A 462 -13.20 44.17 10.74
CA ALA A 462 -13.42 44.03 12.18
C ALA A 462 -12.98 42.65 12.66
N GLN A 463 -13.36 41.60 11.94
CA GLN A 463 -12.97 40.22 12.24
C GLN A 463 -11.45 40.00 12.09
N ILE A 464 -10.82 40.54 11.05
CA ILE A 464 -9.36 40.44 10.86
C ILE A 464 -8.61 41.08 12.05
N ARG A 465 -9.14 42.18 12.59
CA ARG A 465 -8.55 42.84 13.76
C ARG A 465 -8.68 41.99 15.01
N ASP A 466 -9.86 41.43 15.24
CA ASP A 466 -10.12 40.51 16.36
C ASP A 466 -9.20 39.27 16.30
N ILE A 467 -9.00 38.71 15.11
CA ILE A 467 -8.04 37.61 14.89
C ILE A 467 -6.59 38.06 15.18
N ALA A 468 -6.20 39.27 14.76
CA ALA A 468 -4.87 39.80 15.05
C ALA A 468 -4.62 40.00 16.55
N GLU A 469 -5.64 40.45 17.29
CA GLU A 469 -5.61 40.60 18.75
C GLU A 469 -5.49 39.23 19.43
N TRP A 470 -6.30 38.26 19.03
CA TRP A 470 -6.22 36.88 19.52
C TRP A 470 -4.83 36.26 19.33
N LEU A 471 -4.20 36.45 18.15
CA LEU A 471 -2.84 35.96 17.89
C LEU A 471 -1.78 36.60 18.80
N LEU A 472 -1.94 37.88 19.13
CA LEU A 472 -1.03 38.59 20.03
C LEU A 472 -1.15 38.10 21.48
N GLU A 473 -2.37 37.81 21.93
CA GLU A 473 -2.64 37.34 23.30
C GLU A 473 -2.20 35.89 23.52
N TYR A 474 -2.58 34.99 22.60
CA TYR A 474 -2.39 33.56 22.82
C TYR A 474 -0.97 33.09 22.48
N ARG A 475 -0.26 33.77 21.55
CA ARG A 475 1.03 33.31 20.99
C ARG A 475 2.05 34.44 20.77
N SER A 476 2.29 35.27 21.79
CA SER A 476 3.20 36.43 21.71
C SER A 476 4.64 36.12 21.26
N SER A 477 5.12 34.89 21.44
CA SER A 477 6.49 34.44 21.11
C SER A 477 6.64 33.74 19.75
N SER A 478 5.55 33.42 19.02
CA SER A 478 5.67 32.80 17.68
C SER A 478 5.68 33.85 16.57
N THR A 479 6.41 33.56 15.49
CA THR A 479 6.46 34.39 14.27
C THR A 479 5.22 34.25 13.38
N GLY A 480 4.35 33.29 13.68
CA GLY A 480 3.12 33.03 12.94
C GLY A 480 2.34 31.81 13.46
N LEU A 481 1.24 31.49 12.76
CA LEU A 481 0.36 30.34 12.98
C LEU A 481 -0.07 29.79 11.62
N SER A 482 -0.21 28.46 11.51
CA SER A 482 -0.91 27.82 10.40
C SER A 482 -1.86 26.77 10.98
N THR A 483 -3.11 26.80 10.55
CA THR A 483 -4.17 25.87 10.95
C THR A 483 -5.17 25.69 9.81
N ASP A 484 -5.73 24.50 9.70
CA ASP A 484 -6.83 24.12 8.83
C ASP A 484 -8.22 24.38 9.46
N SER A 485 -8.28 24.55 10.80
CA SER A 485 -9.49 24.87 11.54
C SER A 485 -9.23 25.87 12.67
N LEU A 486 -9.64 27.13 12.46
CA LEU A 486 -9.61 28.18 13.48
C LEU A 486 -10.39 27.79 14.74
N MET A 487 -11.46 27.00 14.60
CA MET A 487 -12.25 26.51 15.72
C MET A 487 -11.44 25.55 16.59
N GLU A 488 -10.78 24.56 15.99
CA GLU A 488 -9.90 23.62 16.72
C GLU A 488 -8.64 24.30 17.26
N ALA A 489 -8.16 25.34 16.58
CA ALA A 489 -7.06 26.18 17.07
C ALA A 489 -7.45 27.01 18.30
N GLY A 490 -8.73 27.06 18.66
CA GLY A 490 -9.24 27.74 19.86
C GLY A 490 -9.55 29.22 19.66
N TYR A 491 -9.80 29.67 18.42
CA TYR A 491 -10.26 31.04 18.15
C TYR A 491 -11.75 31.17 18.51
N PRO A 492 -12.12 32.00 19.51
CA PRO A 492 -13.51 32.07 20.01
C PRO A 492 -14.51 32.59 18.95
N GLY A 493 -14.07 33.45 18.04
CA GLY A 493 -14.90 34.02 16.98
C GLY A 493 -15.09 33.13 15.76
N ALA A 494 -14.55 31.91 15.75
CA ALA A 494 -14.53 31.04 14.56
C ALA A 494 -15.93 30.76 14.00
N SER A 495 -16.94 30.58 14.87
CA SER A 495 -18.33 30.33 14.44
C SER A 495 -18.95 31.50 13.66
N VAL A 496 -18.48 32.73 13.88
CA VAL A 496 -18.99 33.95 13.23
C VAL A 496 -18.37 34.15 11.83
N LEU A 497 -17.25 33.50 11.54
CA LEU A 497 -16.62 33.52 10.22
C LEU A 497 -17.39 32.68 9.18
N GLY A 498 -18.24 31.75 9.65
CA GLY A 498 -19.05 30.86 8.82
C GLY A 498 -18.20 29.80 8.10
N GLU A 499 -18.76 29.20 7.05
CA GLU A 499 -18.12 28.11 6.29
C GLU A 499 -17.09 28.62 5.27
N ALA A 500 -17.02 29.93 5.03
CA ALA A 500 -16.17 30.51 4.00
C ALA A 500 -14.70 30.66 4.43
N VAL A 501 -14.40 30.70 5.73
CA VAL A 501 -13.04 30.88 6.27
C VAL A 501 -12.84 29.97 7.48
N CYS A 502 -12.28 28.79 7.25
CA CYS A 502 -12.00 27.79 8.29
C CYS A 502 -10.51 27.67 8.60
N GLY A 503 -9.66 27.63 7.56
CA GLY A 503 -8.21 27.58 7.69
C GLY A 503 -7.56 28.96 7.61
N MET A 504 -6.40 29.12 8.23
CA MET A 504 -5.63 30.36 8.22
C MET A 504 -4.12 30.10 8.36
N ALA A 505 -3.32 30.84 7.60
CA ALA A 505 -1.89 30.94 7.79
C ALA A 505 -1.50 32.41 8.05
N ALA A 506 -1.25 32.76 9.30
CA ALA A 506 -0.90 34.11 9.70
C ALA A 506 0.62 34.25 9.95
N VAL A 507 1.22 35.31 9.43
CA VAL A 507 2.62 35.68 9.67
C VAL A 507 2.68 37.08 10.27
N LYS A 508 3.36 37.19 11.40
CA LYS A 508 3.59 38.45 12.10
C LYS A 508 4.80 39.15 11.48
N ILE A 509 4.58 40.32 10.89
CA ILE A 509 5.66 41.15 10.29
C ILE A 509 6.28 42.02 11.37
N THR A 510 5.45 42.72 12.15
CA THR A 510 5.86 43.51 13.32
C THR A 510 4.90 43.24 14.47
N SER A 511 5.07 43.91 15.63
CA SER A 511 4.11 43.81 16.72
C SER A 511 2.69 44.31 16.37
N LYS A 512 2.53 45.02 15.24
CA LYS A 512 1.26 45.64 14.83
C LYS A 512 0.83 45.29 13.40
N ASP A 513 1.64 44.55 12.66
CA ASP A 513 1.43 44.27 11.24
C ASP A 513 1.43 42.76 10.98
N PHE A 514 0.47 42.30 10.17
CA PHE A 514 0.21 40.90 9.90
C PHE A 514 -0.09 40.66 8.42
N LEU A 515 0.32 39.50 7.93
CA LEU A 515 -0.14 38.90 6.68
C LEU A 515 -0.95 37.66 7.03
N PHE A 516 -2.15 37.55 6.49
CA PHE A 516 -3.09 36.45 6.68
C PHE A 516 -3.36 35.72 5.36
#